data_AF-A0A7U9SU42-F1
#
_entry.id   AF-A0A7U9SU42-F1
#
_cell.length_a   1.000
_cell.length_b   1.000
_cell.length_c   1.000
_cell.angle_alpha   90.00
_cell.angle_beta   90.00
_cell.angle_gamma   90.00
#
_symmetry.space_group_name_H-M   'P 1'
#
loop_
_entity.id
_entity.type
_entity.pdbx_description
1 polymer ?
#
loop_
_entity_poly.entity_id
_entity_poly.type
_entity_poly.pdbx_seq_one_letter_code
_entity_poly.pdbx_strand_id
1 'polypeptide(L)'
;MIHKPWAGCEGNATELRKMAEKLDAVESGIMNIYAEHLAEGVDIETVKGMVEAETWLNGTQAAEYFRVKVGEENTIAAAVQDYTKLYCHNAPKEILEPEGAAGQQDTGEQDRRKEIVSLAMEYMTR
;
A
#
# COMPACT_ATOMS: atom_id res chain seq x y z
N MET A 1 -4.50 5.54 0.15
CA MET A 1 -3.66 6.75 0.14
C MET A 1 -3.08 6.90 -1.25
N ILE A 2 -3.02 8.12 -1.78
CA ILE A 2 -2.41 8.45 -3.07
C ILE A 2 -1.42 9.60 -2.87
N HIS A 3 -0.25 9.50 -3.49
CA HIS A 3 0.85 10.45 -3.30
C HIS A 3 1.82 10.42 -4.49
N LYS A 4 2.69 11.44 -4.60
CA LYS A 4 3.74 11.46 -5.62
C LYS A 4 4.68 10.27 -5.46
N PRO A 5 5.19 9.69 -6.57
CA PRO A 5 6.20 8.65 -6.48
C PRO A 5 7.42 9.15 -5.71
N TRP A 6 7.97 8.29 -4.84
CA TRP A 6 9.10 8.62 -3.99
C TRP A 6 10.23 7.61 -4.18
N ALA A 7 11.46 8.10 -4.18
CA ALA A 7 12.66 7.28 -4.18
C ALA A 7 13.79 7.97 -3.38
N GLY A 8 14.64 7.15 -2.76
CA GLY A 8 15.94 7.62 -2.25
C GLY A 8 17.00 7.59 -3.36
N CYS A 9 17.86 8.60 -3.40
CA CYS A 9 18.99 8.65 -4.32
C CYS A 9 20.19 9.33 -3.65
N GLU A 10 21.36 8.74 -3.80
CA GLU A 10 22.64 9.30 -3.40
C GLU A 10 23.54 9.40 -4.63
N GLY A 11 24.28 10.49 -4.77
CA GLY A 11 25.10 10.75 -5.94
C GLY A 11 25.37 12.23 -6.16
N ASN A 12 25.97 12.55 -7.30
CA ASN A 12 26.24 13.93 -7.69
C ASN A 12 25.00 14.63 -8.27
N ALA A 13 25.11 15.93 -8.54
CA ALA A 13 23.99 16.74 -9.04
C ALA A 13 23.38 16.25 -10.37
N THR A 14 24.14 15.55 -11.22
CA THR A 14 23.62 14.96 -12.46
C THR A 14 22.72 13.75 -12.17
N GLU A 15 23.11 12.92 -11.21
CA GLU A 15 22.36 11.73 -10.81
C GLU A 15 21.06 12.11 -10.11
N LEU A 16 21.09 13.11 -9.23
CA LEU A 16 19.90 13.61 -8.53
C LEU A 16 18.86 14.17 -9.52
N ARG A 17 19.29 14.94 -10.52
CA ARG A 17 18.38 15.46 -11.57
C ARG A 17 17.78 14.34 -12.41
N LYS A 18 18.60 13.35 -12.80
CA LYS A 18 18.13 12.18 -13.52
C LYS A 18 17.11 11.37 -12.71
N MET A 19 17.24 11.31 -11.38
CA MET A 19 16.23 10.68 -10.53
C MET A 19 14.92 11.47 -10.53
N ALA A 20 14.98 12.80 -10.41
CA ALA A 20 13.79 13.64 -10.49
C ALA A 20 13.03 13.44 -11.82
N GLU A 21 13.74 13.47 -12.96
CA GLU A 21 13.15 13.22 -14.28
C GLU A 21 12.47 11.84 -14.38
N LYS A 22 13.05 10.81 -13.74
CA LYS A 22 12.44 9.48 -13.69
C LYS A 22 11.16 9.47 -12.85
N LEU A 23 11.15 10.16 -11.72
CA LEU A 23 9.96 10.25 -10.87
C LEU A 23 8.83 10.98 -11.60
N ASP A 24 9.12 12.05 -12.34
CA ASP A 24 8.14 12.76 -13.17
C ASP A 24 7.53 11.84 -14.26
N ALA A 25 8.37 11.02 -14.90
CA ALA A 25 7.91 10.05 -15.89
C ALA A 25 7.03 8.96 -15.27
N VAL A 26 7.40 8.47 -14.08
CA VAL A 26 6.59 7.50 -13.32
C VAL A 26 5.25 8.11 -12.91
N GLU A 27 5.25 9.35 -12.41
CA GLU A 27 4.03 10.08 -12.03
C GLU A 27 3.08 10.20 -13.22
N SER A 28 3.61 10.53 -14.41
CA SER A 28 2.82 10.60 -15.65
C SER A 28 2.14 9.25 -15.96
N GLY A 29 2.86 8.13 -15.77
CA GLY A 29 2.28 6.80 -15.92
C GLY A 29 1.20 6.48 -14.89
N ILE A 30 1.40 6.85 -13.62
CA ILE A 30 0.39 6.70 -12.56
C ILE A 30 -0.86 7.53 -12.89
N MET A 31 -0.69 8.78 -13.35
CA MET A 31 -1.82 9.66 -13.69
C MET A 31 -2.64 9.11 -14.86
N ASN A 32 -1.99 8.49 -15.86
CA ASN A 32 -2.71 7.83 -16.96
C ASN A 32 -3.59 6.69 -16.44
N ILE A 33 -3.07 5.85 -15.55
CA ILE A 33 -3.85 4.76 -14.93
C ILE A 33 -5.01 5.35 -14.13
N TYR A 34 -4.77 6.38 -13.33
CA TYR A 34 -5.84 7.04 -12.57
C TYR A 34 -6.92 7.61 -13.48
N ALA A 35 -6.54 8.28 -14.58
CA ALA A 35 -7.46 8.79 -15.59
C ALA A 35 -8.35 7.70 -16.18
N GLU A 36 -7.78 6.52 -16.51
CA GLU A 36 -8.53 5.36 -17.00
C GLU A 36 -9.56 4.84 -15.99
N HIS A 37 -9.32 5.04 -14.69
CA HIS A 37 -10.12 4.50 -13.60
C HIS A 37 -10.96 5.54 -12.86
N LEU A 38 -11.06 6.78 -13.34
CA LEU A 38 -11.90 7.81 -12.72
C LEU A 38 -13.37 7.42 -12.67
N ALA A 39 -14.05 7.80 -11.59
CA ALA A 39 -15.50 7.80 -11.51
C ALA A 39 -16.09 8.82 -12.50
N GLU A 40 -17.37 8.63 -12.87
CA GLU A 40 -18.03 9.48 -13.84
C GLU A 40 -18.07 10.95 -13.35
N GLY A 41 -17.65 11.88 -14.21
CA GLY A 41 -17.67 13.32 -13.92
C GLY A 41 -16.48 13.83 -13.09
N VAL A 42 -15.56 12.96 -12.66
CA VAL A 42 -14.36 13.38 -11.93
C VAL A 42 -13.31 13.90 -12.91
N ASP A 43 -12.73 15.06 -12.59
CA ASP A 43 -11.61 15.64 -13.33
C ASP A 43 -10.27 15.12 -12.79
N ILE A 44 -9.37 14.74 -13.70
CA ILE A 44 -8.04 14.26 -13.36
C ILE A 44 -7.22 15.32 -12.62
N GLU A 45 -7.44 16.62 -12.87
CA GLU A 45 -6.71 17.68 -12.16
C GLU A 45 -7.06 17.72 -10.67
N THR A 46 -8.28 17.28 -10.28
CA THR A 46 -8.64 17.12 -8.86
C THR A 46 -7.78 16.04 -8.21
N VAL A 47 -7.68 14.88 -8.85
CA VAL A 47 -6.88 13.74 -8.35
C VAL A 47 -5.39 14.10 -8.32
N LYS A 48 -4.90 14.84 -9.32
CA LYS A 48 -3.52 15.33 -9.34
C LYS A 48 -3.21 16.23 -8.14
N GLY A 49 -4.13 17.14 -7.78
CA GLY A 49 -4.00 17.94 -6.56
C GLY A 49 -3.94 17.10 -5.30
N MET A 50 -4.72 16.01 -5.23
CA MET A 50 -4.71 15.08 -4.10
C MET A 50 -3.41 14.27 -4.00
N VAL A 51 -2.81 13.90 -5.13
CA VAL A 51 -1.52 13.20 -5.21
C VAL A 51 -0.38 14.11 -4.73
N GLU A 52 -0.40 15.38 -5.13
CA GLU A 52 0.58 16.38 -4.65
C GLU A 52 0.47 16.59 -3.13
N ALA A 53 -0.75 16.61 -2.59
CA ALA A 53 -1.00 16.84 -1.17
C ALA A 53 -0.80 15.62 -0.25
N GLU A 54 -0.44 14.45 -0.80
CA GLU A 54 -0.47 13.15 -0.09
C GLU A 54 -1.81 12.91 0.62
N THR A 55 -2.78 12.37 -0.11
CA THR A 55 -4.15 12.23 0.40
C THR A 55 -4.45 10.81 0.88
N TRP A 56 -4.93 10.71 2.11
CA TRP A 56 -5.43 9.47 2.71
C TRP A 56 -6.95 9.36 2.50
N LEU A 57 -7.38 8.19 1.99
CA LEU A 57 -8.78 7.91 1.64
C LEU A 57 -9.18 6.54 2.20
N ASN A 58 -10.37 6.45 2.77
CA ASN A 58 -11.04 5.18 3.03
C ASN A 58 -11.76 4.66 1.76
N GLY A 59 -12.37 3.46 1.82
CA GLY A 59 -13.03 2.85 0.66
C GLY A 59 -14.16 3.70 0.07
N THR A 60 -14.99 4.31 0.91
CA THR A 60 -16.08 5.19 0.47
C THR A 60 -15.55 6.44 -0.21
N GLN A 61 -14.55 7.10 0.39
CA GLN A 61 -13.92 8.29 -0.20
C GLN A 61 -13.22 7.97 -1.52
N ALA A 62 -12.57 6.81 -1.63
CA ALA A 62 -11.96 6.40 -2.89
C ALA A 62 -12.99 6.18 -4.01
N ALA A 63 -14.20 5.71 -3.68
CA ALA A 63 -15.28 5.51 -4.64
C ALA A 63 -15.87 6.83 -5.18
N GLU A 64 -15.66 7.95 -4.50
CA GLU A 64 -16.03 9.28 -5.00
C GLU A 64 -15.15 9.71 -6.19
N TYR A 65 -13.91 9.22 -6.26
CA TYR A 65 -12.93 9.62 -7.29
C TYR A 65 -12.66 8.54 -8.33
N PHE A 66 -12.79 7.26 -7.97
CA PHE A 66 -12.40 6.13 -8.82
C PHE A 66 -13.52 5.10 -8.94
N ARG A 67 -13.54 4.35 -10.05
CA ARG A 67 -14.42 3.20 -10.30
C ARG A 67 -14.01 1.98 -9.48
N VAL A 68 -14.17 2.08 -8.17
CA VAL A 68 -13.91 1.00 -7.21
C VAL A 68 -15.24 0.50 -6.61
N LYS A 69 -15.28 -0.78 -6.25
CA LYS A 69 -16.43 -1.36 -5.53
C LYS A 69 -16.15 -1.29 -4.04
N VAL A 70 -17.07 -0.72 -3.28
CA VAL A 70 -17.03 -0.73 -1.82
C VAL A 70 -17.73 -2.00 -1.35
N GLY A 71 -16.98 -2.89 -0.70
CA GLY A 71 -17.52 -4.07 -0.04
C GLY A 71 -18.06 -3.76 1.35
N GLU A 72 -18.61 -4.77 2.02
CA GLU A 72 -18.96 -4.68 3.43
C GLU A 72 -17.74 -4.43 4.31
N GLU A 73 -17.97 -3.90 5.51
CA GLU A 73 -16.90 -3.66 6.49
C GLU A 73 -16.13 -4.95 6.75
N ASN A 74 -14.82 -4.88 6.55
CA ASN A 74 -13.95 -6.00 6.81
C ASN A 74 -13.38 -5.88 8.22
N THR A 75 -13.81 -6.76 9.12
CA THR A 75 -13.32 -6.81 10.51
C THR A 75 -11.99 -7.56 10.63
N ILE A 76 -11.21 -7.69 9.55
CA ILE A 76 -9.83 -8.20 9.64
C ILE A 76 -9.03 -7.25 10.53
N ALA A 77 -8.69 -7.73 11.71
CA ALA A 77 -7.79 -7.05 12.63
C ALA A 77 -6.45 -6.77 11.92
N ALA A 78 -5.87 -5.59 12.19
CA ALA A 78 -4.52 -5.28 11.74
C ALA A 78 -3.57 -6.42 12.16
N ALA A 79 -2.84 -6.99 11.21
CA ALA A 79 -1.98 -8.12 11.48
C ALA A 79 -0.82 -7.69 12.40
N VAL A 80 -0.75 -8.27 13.59
CA VAL A 80 0.42 -8.15 14.46
C VAL A 80 1.41 -9.22 14.07
N GLN A 81 2.51 -8.78 13.47
CA GLN A 81 3.60 -9.64 13.05
C GLN A 81 4.80 -9.52 13.99
N ASP A 82 5.80 -10.38 13.78
CA ASP A 82 7.01 -10.40 14.60
C ASP A 82 7.71 -9.04 14.64
N TYR A 83 7.66 -8.28 13.54
CA TYR A 83 8.18 -6.91 13.52
C TYR A 83 7.53 -6.02 14.57
N THR A 84 6.19 -6.02 14.67
CA THR A 84 5.45 -5.23 15.65
C THR A 84 5.81 -5.66 17.08
N LYS A 85 5.95 -6.96 17.33
CA LYS A 85 6.32 -7.50 18.65
C LYS A 85 7.75 -7.14 19.04
N LEU A 86 8.68 -7.16 18.08
CA LEU A 86 10.11 -6.96 18.33
C LEU A 86 10.50 -5.49 18.42
N TYR A 87 9.88 -4.61 17.62
CA TYR A 87 10.35 -3.24 17.43
C TYR A 87 9.36 -2.17 17.90
N CYS A 88 8.08 -2.49 18.13
CA CYS A 88 7.09 -1.54 18.63
C CYS A 88 6.90 -1.68 20.14
N HIS A 89 7.91 -1.25 20.92
CA HIS A 89 7.93 -1.44 22.38
C HIS A 89 6.77 -0.79 23.16
N ASN A 90 6.10 0.20 22.57
CA ASN A 90 4.95 0.91 23.15
C ASN A 90 3.62 0.55 22.46
N ALA A 91 3.57 -0.54 21.69
CA ALA A 91 2.32 -0.99 21.10
C ALA A 91 1.29 -1.30 22.21
N PRO A 92 0.02 -0.87 22.06
CA PRO A 92 -1.05 -1.23 22.99
C PRO A 92 -1.11 -2.74 23.18
N LYS A 93 -1.21 -3.19 24.44
CA LYS A 93 -1.18 -4.63 24.78
C LYS A 93 -2.35 -5.38 24.14
N GLU A 94 -3.48 -4.70 24.01
CA GLU A 94 -4.73 -5.15 23.40
C GLU A 94 -4.55 -5.52 21.92
N ILE A 95 -3.57 -4.90 21.24
CA ILE A 95 -3.23 -5.21 19.85
C ILE A 95 -2.26 -6.41 19.79
N LEU A 96 -1.33 -6.53 20.75
CA LEU A 96 -0.34 -7.61 20.80
C LEU A 96 -0.95 -8.98 21.13
N GLU A 97 -2.03 -9.00 21.89
CA GLU A 97 -2.78 -10.19 22.28
C GLU A 97 -4.27 -10.00 21.99
N PRO A 98 -4.71 -10.09 20.72
CA PRO A 98 -6.12 -9.85 20.38
C PRO A 98 -7.01 -10.94 20.99
N GLU A 99 -7.87 -10.59 21.94
CA GLU A 99 -8.95 -11.45 22.39
C GLU A 99 -9.93 -11.69 21.23
N GLY A 100 -10.02 -12.93 20.75
CA GLY A 100 -10.97 -13.30 19.71
C GLY A 100 -10.62 -12.77 18.31
N ALA A 101 -9.40 -13.03 17.83
CA ALA A 101 -9.03 -12.84 16.42
C ALA A 101 -9.79 -13.81 15.49
N ALA A 102 -11.09 -13.57 15.32
CA ALA A 102 -11.96 -14.21 14.34
C ALA A 102 -12.18 -13.28 13.13
N GLY A 103 -11.14 -12.61 12.66
CA GLY A 103 -11.10 -12.23 11.26
C GLY A 103 -11.01 -13.52 10.46
N GLN A 104 -11.79 -13.67 9.38
CA GLN A 104 -11.61 -14.78 8.44
C GLN A 104 -10.19 -14.68 7.87
N GLN A 105 -9.25 -15.38 8.50
CA GLN A 105 -7.99 -15.71 7.87
C GLN A 105 -8.38 -16.66 6.75
N ASP A 106 -8.24 -16.24 5.49
CA ASP A 106 -8.28 -17.19 4.38
C ASP A 106 -7.14 -18.16 4.61
N THR A 107 -7.48 -19.33 5.15
CA THR A 107 -6.55 -20.41 5.47
C THR A 107 -5.78 -20.82 4.21
N GLY A 108 -6.40 -20.67 3.03
CA GLY A 108 -5.77 -20.93 1.74
C GLY A 108 -4.68 -19.92 1.37
N GLU A 109 -4.75 -18.67 1.84
CA GLU A 109 -3.68 -17.69 1.60
C GLU A 109 -2.51 -17.87 2.58
N GLN A 110 -2.80 -18.20 3.84
CA GLN A 110 -1.75 -18.51 4.82
C GLN A 110 -0.96 -19.75 4.44
N ASP A 111 -1.61 -20.81 3.97
CA ASP A 111 -0.93 -22.03 3.57
C ASP A 111 -0.07 -21.82 2.32
N ARG A 112 -0.55 -21.04 1.35
CA ARG A 112 0.26 -20.60 0.20
C ARG A 112 1.47 -19.77 0.62
N ARG A 113 1.34 -18.88 1.60
CA ARG A 113 2.48 -18.10 2.14
C ARG A 113 3.51 -19.00 2.82
N LYS A 114 3.07 -20.00 3.60
CA LYS A 114 3.99 -20.97 4.24
C LYS A 114 4.77 -21.76 3.20
N GLU A 115 4.10 -22.18 2.13
CA GLU A 115 4.72 -22.93 1.02
C GLU A 115 5.77 -22.10 0.28
N ILE A 116 5.48 -20.82 0.02
CA ILE A 116 6.44 -19.89 -0.61
C ILE A 116 7.65 -19.66 0.30
N VAL A 117 7.44 -19.48 1.60
CA VAL A 117 8.53 -19.28 2.57
C VAL A 117 9.39 -20.53 2.70
N SER A 118 8.80 -21.73 2.79
CA SER A 118 9.57 -22.98 2.85
C SER A 118 10.42 -23.19 1.60
N LEU A 119 9.86 -22.91 0.41
CA LEU A 119 10.58 -23.02 -0.85
C LEU A 119 11.75 -22.02 -0.90
N ALA A 120 11.54 -20.78 -0.49
CA ALA A 120 12.60 -19.78 -0.43
C ALA A 120 13.73 -20.18 0.55
N MET A 121 13.39 -20.74 1.71
CA MET A 121 14.37 -21.21 2.71
C MET A 121 15.19 -22.42 2.23
N GLU A 122 14.57 -23.37 1.54
CA GLU A 122 15.28 -24.50 0.92
C GLU A 122 16.26 -24.05 -0.16
N TYR A 123 15.90 -23.04 -0.95
CA TYR A 123 16.80 -22.47 -1.96
C TYR A 123 17.98 -21.71 -1.36
N MET A 124 17.80 -21.07 -0.18
CA MET A 124 18.87 -20.35 0.51
C MET A 124 19.83 -21.25 1.29
N THR A 125 19.49 -22.53 1.49
CA THR A 125 20.32 -23.50 2.22
C THR A 125 21.08 -24.48 1.31
N ARG A 126 21.02 -24.27 -0.01
CA ARG A 126 21.87 -24.93 -1.02
C ARG A 126 23.00 -24.00 -1.46
#